data_AF-A0A6N9P3Z8-F1
#
_entry.id   AF-A0A6N9P3Z8-F1
#
_cell.length_a   1.000
_cell.length_b   1.000
_cell.length_c   1.000
_cell.angle_alpha   90.00
_cell.angle_beta   90.00
_cell.angle_gamma   90.00
#
_symmetry.space_group_name_H-M   'P 1'
#
loop_
_entity.id
_entity.type
_entity.pdbx_description
1 polymer ?
#
loop_
_entity_poly.entity_id
_entity_poly.type
_entity_poly.pdbx_seq_one_letter_code
_entity_poly.pdbx_strand_id
1 'polypeptide(L)'
;MGGAAEPEDEVEQALRRSAVGYTERVLKSYKVKRVEYDDAGKKKCEFEEIVQGTDEKYVPPSVSAQQFWLRNRAPDRWGAAAEAGEPGMVELPPILDDPEADGDG
;
A
#
# COMPACT_ATOMS: atom_id res chain seq x y z
N MET A 1 -7.30 -1.04 -30.77
CA MET A 1 -7.45 0.00 -29.74
C MET A 1 -7.88 -0.70 -28.46
N GLY A 2 -7.21 -0.42 -27.35
CA GLY A 2 -7.51 -1.00 -26.03
C GLY A 2 -6.38 -1.90 -25.53
N GLY A 3 -5.71 -1.51 -24.43
CA GLY A 3 -4.72 -2.38 -23.79
C GLY A 3 -3.68 -1.75 -22.87
N ALA A 4 -3.69 -0.44 -22.62
CA ALA A 4 -2.70 0.17 -21.70
C ALA A 4 -3.32 1.03 -20.58
N ALA A 5 -4.50 1.63 -20.78
CA ALA A 5 -5.08 2.53 -19.77
C ALA A 5 -5.48 1.82 -18.46
N GLU A 6 -5.99 0.59 -18.54
CA GLU A 6 -6.56 -0.16 -17.40
C GLU A 6 -5.63 -0.25 -16.17
N PRO A 7 -4.37 -0.73 -16.27
CA PRO A 7 -3.50 -0.86 -15.10
C PRO A 7 -3.04 0.48 -14.53
N GLU A 8 -2.84 1.50 -15.38
CA GLU A 8 -2.40 2.83 -14.94
C GLU A 8 -3.53 3.54 -14.16
N ASP A 9 -4.76 3.41 -14.64
CA ASP A 9 -5.97 3.92 -13.98
C ASP A 9 -6.25 3.23 -12.63
N GLU A 10 -5.98 1.92 -12.51
CA GLU A 10 -6.10 1.18 -11.26
C GLU A 10 -5.07 1.65 -10.22
N VAL A 11 -3.81 1.81 -10.63
CA VAL A 11 -2.74 2.32 -9.77
C VAL A 11 -3.05 3.76 -9.34
N GLU A 12 -3.55 4.59 -10.26
CA GLU A 12 -3.95 5.96 -9.96
C GLU A 12 -5.03 6.01 -8.88
N GLN A 13 -6.08 5.20 -9.01
CA GLN A 13 -7.17 5.14 -8.04
C GLN A 13 -6.72 4.60 -6.69
N ALA A 14 -5.88 3.57 -6.66
CA ALA A 14 -5.33 3.00 -5.44
C ALA A 14 -4.43 4.02 -4.71
N LEU A 15 -3.57 4.71 -5.45
CA LEU A 15 -2.70 5.77 -4.93
C LEU A 15 -3.52 6.91 -4.34
N ARG A 16 -4.56 7.38 -5.05
CA ARG A 16 -5.47 8.42 -4.56
C ARG A 16 -6.17 7.98 -3.27
N ARG A 17 -6.72 6.76 -3.22
CA ARG A 17 -7.35 6.21 -2.01
C ARG A 17 -6.38 6.19 -0.83
N SER A 18 -5.14 5.76 -1.05
CA SER A 18 -4.09 5.76 -0.03
C SER A 18 -3.73 7.17 0.43
N ALA A 19 -3.70 8.14 -0.49
CA ALA A 19 -3.40 9.53 -0.18
C ALA A 19 -4.47 10.18 0.71
N VAL A 20 -5.77 9.91 0.47
CA VAL A 20 -6.86 10.51 1.27
C VAL A 20 -7.24 9.71 2.52
N GLY A 21 -6.85 8.44 2.60
CA GLY A 21 -7.33 7.52 3.64
C GLY A 21 -8.72 6.97 3.31
N TYR A 22 -9.03 5.78 3.83
CA TYR A 22 -10.31 5.12 3.59
C TYR A 22 -10.67 4.17 4.72
N THR A 23 -11.95 3.86 4.84
CA THR A 23 -12.44 2.81 5.75
C THR A 23 -12.77 1.58 4.93
N GLU A 24 -12.30 0.41 5.36
CA GLU A 24 -12.57 -0.87 4.71
C GLU A 24 -13.26 -1.83 5.68
N ARG A 25 -14.23 -2.56 5.15
CA ARG A 25 -14.98 -3.57 5.89
C ARG A 25 -14.24 -4.90 5.81
N VAL A 26 -13.66 -5.34 6.93
CA VAL A 26 -12.92 -6.59 7.03
C VAL A 26 -13.83 -7.66 7.62
N LEU A 27 -14.00 -8.79 6.92
CA LEU A 27 -14.62 -9.96 7.52
C LEU A 27 -13.67 -10.53 8.57
N LYS A 28 -14.14 -10.59 9.81
CA LYS A 28 -13.43 -11.26 10.91
C LYS A 28 -14.32 -12.33 11.51
N SER A 29 -13.69 -13.44 11.88
CA SER A 29 -14.33 -14.51 12.63
C SER A 29 -14.22 -14.21 14.12
N TYR A 30 -15.36 -14.15 14.80
CA TYR A 30 -15.43 -13.93 16.24
C TYR A 30 -15.82 -15.22 16.93
N LYS A 31 -15.09 -15.54 18.01
CA LYS A 31 -15.47 -16.63 18.90
C LYS A 31 -16.53 -16.12 19.87
N VAL A 32 -17.77 -16.58 19.72
CA VAL A 32 -18.90 -16.15 20.53
C VAL A 32 -19.30 -17.30 21.45
N LYS A 33 -19.39 -17.01 22.75
CA LYS A 33 -19.96 -17.94 23.72
C LYS A 33 -21.47 -17.74 23.76
N ARG A 34 -22.23 -18.78 23.44
CA ARG A 34 -23.69 -18.76 23.48
C ARG A 34 -24.17 -19.61 24.64
N VAL A 35 -25.09 -19.06 25.41
CA VAL A 35 -25.71 -19.74 26.54
C VAL A 35 -27.19 -19.86 26.26
N GLU A 36 -27.68 -21.08 26.22
CA GLU A 36 -29.10 -21.37 26.11
C GLU A 36 -29.68 -21.60 27.50
N TYR A 37 -30.75 -20.88 27.80
CA TYR A 37 -31.53 -21.01 29.03
C TYR A 37 -32.84 -21.74 28.70
N ASP A 38 -33.33 -22.56 29.62
CA ASP A 38 -34.66 -23.17 29.49
C ASP A 38 -35.79 -22.19 29.87
N ASP A 39 -37.04 -22.58 29.63
CA ASP A 39 -38.24 -21.80 29.97
C ASP A 39 -38.40 -21.52 31.49
N ALA A 40 -37.64 -22.21 32.34
CA ALA A 40 -37.60 -22.00 33.78
C ALA A 40 -36.39 -21.13 34.23
N GLY A 41 -35.60 -20.61 33.29
CA GLY A 41 -34.42 -19.78 33.54
C GLY A 41 -33.17 -20.55 33.99
N LYS A 42 -33.18 -21.88 33.95
CA LYS A 42 -31.97 -22.69 34.22
C LYS A 42 -31.10 -22.76 32.98
N LYS A 43 -29.78 -22.68 33.20
CA LYS A 43 -28.77 -22.79 32.15
C LYS A 43 -28.79 -24.21 31.56
N LYS A 44 -29.22 -24.36 30.32
CA LYS A 44 -29.42 -25.66 29.64
C LYS A 44 -28.16 -26.12 28.93
N CYS A 45 -27.44 -25.20 28.28
CA CYS A 45 -26.26 -25.51 27.48
C CYS A 45 -25.36 -24.27 27.34
N GLU A 46 -24.05 -24.48 27.25
CA GLU A 46 -23.08 -23.46 26.86
C GLU A 46 -22.19 -24.05 25.76
N PHE A 47 -22.14 -23.37 24.61
CA PHE A 47 -21.27 -23.77 23.50
C PHE A 47 -20.59 -22.55 22.87
N GLU A 48 -19.49 -22.81 22.19
CA GLU A 48 -18.69 -21.80 21.50
C GLU A 48 -18.93 -21.91 20.00
N GLU A 49 -19.35 -20.82 19.37
CA GLU A 49 -19.61 -20.73 17.93
C GLU A 49 -18.65 -19.72 17.29
N ILE A 50 -18.14 -20.04 16.11
CA ILE A 50 -17.37 -19.10 15.29
C ILE A 50 -18.35 -18.40 14.37
N VAL A 51 -18.61 -17.12 14.64
CA VAL A 51 -19.52 -16.28 13.85
C VAL A 51 -18.70 -15.35 12.96
N GLN A 52 -19.07 -15.25 11.69
CA GLN A 52 -18.49 -14.26 10.79
C GLN A 52 -19.16 -12.91 11.02
N GLY A 53 -18.38 -11.90 11.41
CA GLY A 53 -18.81 -10.52 11.58
C GLY A 53 -18.05 -9.59 10.64
N THR A 54 -18.63 -8.43 10.36
CA THR A 54 -17.95 -7.38 9.60
C THR A 54 -17.44 -6.31 10.55
N ASP A 55 -16.15 -6.00 10.45
CA ASP A 55 -15.50 -4.95 11.24
C ASP A 55 -15.09 -3.80 10.32
N GLU A 56 -15.16 -2.57 10.80
CA GLU A 56 -14.70 -1.41 10.04
C GLU A 56 -13.27 -1.06 10.45
N LYS A 57 -12.33 -1.25 9.53
CA LYS A 57 -10.93 -0.87 9.71
C LYS A 57 -10.67 0.44 8.99
N TYR A 58 -10.30 1.45 9.77
CA TYR A 58 -9.83 2.72 9.21
C TYR A 58 -8.36 2.62 8.79
N VAL A 59 -8.07 2.99 7.55
CA VAL A 59 -6.73 3.16 7.00
C VAL A 59 -6.46 4.66 6.91
N PRO A 60 -5.54 5.20 7.73
CA PRO A 60 -5.26 6.63 7.73
C PRO A 60 -4.62 7.09 6.42
N PRO A 61 -4.77 8.39 6.07
CA PRO A 61 -4.11 9.00 4.93
C PRO A 61 -2.58 8.84 4.98
N SER A 62 -1.97 8.46 3.85
CA SER A 62 -0.51 8.35 3.74
C SER A 62 0.12 9.66 3.26
N VAL A 63 0.96 10.27 4.11
CA VAL A 63 1.70 11.51 3.80
C VAL A 63 2.60 11.34 2.57
N SER A 64 3.28 10.20 2.43
CA SER A 64 4.12 9.91 1.27
C SER A 64 3.31 9.81 -0.03
N ALA A 65 2.14 9.16 0.02
CA ALA A 65 1.24 9.09 -1.13
C ALA A 65 0.71 10.48 -1.52
N GLN A 66 0.38 11.32 -0.54
CA GLN A 66 -0.02 12.71 -0.78
C GLN A 66 1.09 13.52 -1.44
N GLN A 67 2.33 13.43 -0.93
CA GLN A 67 3.48 14.13 -1.51
C GLN A 67 3.73 13.71 -2.97
N PHE A 68 3.71 12.41 -3.25
CA PHE A 68 3.90 11.89 -4.60
C PHE A 68 2.78 12.33 -5.54
N TRP A 69 1.53 12.21 -5.10
CA TRP A 69 0.36 12.63 -5.87
C TRP A 69 0.40 14.13 -6.23
N LEU A 70 0.68 14.97 -5.24
CA LEU A 70 0.71 16.42 -5.41
C LEU A 70 1.89 16.88 -6.27
N ARG A 71 3.08 16.28 -6.10
CA ARG A 71 4.27 16.58 -6.93
C ARG A 71 4.06 16.24 -8.40
N ASN A 72 3.43 15.10 -8.69
CA ASN A 72 3.22 14.66 -10.07
C ASN A 72 2.13 15.49 -10.78
N ARG A 73 1.06 15.87 -10.07
CA ARG A 73 -0.08 16.60 -10.69
C ARG A 73 0.00 18.11 -10.58
N ALA A 74 0.72 18.67 -9.62
CA ALA A 74 0.88 20.11 -9.43
C ALA A 74 2.33 20.46 -9.08
N PRO A 75 3.30 20.17 -9.97
CA PRO A 75 4.72 20.39 -9.72
C PRO A 75 5.06 21.87 -9.49
N ASP A 76 4.33 22.80 -10.11
CA ASP A 76 4.53 24.24 -9.91
C ASP A 76 4.30 24.68 -8.45
N ARG A 77 3.39 24.01 -7.74
CA ARG A 77 3.00 24.34 -6.36
C ARG A 77 3.67 23.46 -5.31
N TRP A 78 3.98 22.21 -5.67
CA TRP A 78 4.41 21.17 -4.73
C TRP A 78 5.72 20.48 -5.13
N GLY A 79 6.27 20.81 -6.29
CA GLY A 79 7.59 20.38 -6.72
C GLY A 79 8.62 20.77 -5.68
N ALA A 80 9.66 19.95 -5.56
CA ALA A 80 10.82 20.38 -4.79
C ALA A 80 11.33 21.69 -5.42
N ALA A 81 11.64 22.68 -4.59
CA ALA A 81 12.51 23.76 -5.05
C ALA A 81 13.74 23.06 -5.62
N ALA A 82 14.05 23.31 -6.90
CA ALA A 82 15.28 22.80 -7.47
C ALA A 82 16.39 23.35 -6.58
N GLU A 83 17.01 22.49 -5.78
CA GLU A 83 18.32 22.80 -5.22
C GLU A 83 19.14 23.17 -6.45
N ALA A 84 19.50 24.45 -6.55
CA ALA A 84 20.30 24.99 -7.63
C ALA A 84 21.75 24.47 -7.47
N GLY A 85 21.92 23.16 -7.47
CA GLY A 85 23.17 22.50 -7.80
C GLY A 85 23.08 22.18 -9.28
N GLU A 86 24.03 22.71 -10.05
CA GLU A 86 24.23 22.30 -11.44
C GLU A 86 24.20 20.76 -11.53
N PRO A 87 23.61 20.17 -12.59
CA PRO A 87 23.69 18.74 -12.81
C PRO A 87 25.17 18.36 -12.90
N GLY A 88 25.73 17.91 -11.79
CA GLY A 88 27.12 17.51 -11.69
C GLY A 88 27.32 16.30 -12.58
N MET A 89 27.97 16.52 -13.72
CA MET A 89 28.54 15.45 -14.54
C MET A 89 29.48 14.65 -13.64
N VAL A 90 29.07 13.45 -13.25
CA VAL A 90 29.95 12.51 -12.59
C VAL A 90 30.76 11.86 -13.70
N GLU A 91 32.00 12.32 -13.93
CA GLU A 91 32.91 11.58 -14.81
C GLU A 91 33.17 10.22 -14.16
N LEU A 92 32.62 9.17 -14.78
CA LEU A 92 33.00 7.81 -14.45
C LEU A 92 34.50 7.67 -14.74
N PRO A 93 35.28 7.07 -13.83
CA PRO A 93 36.66 6.74 -14.15
C PRO A 93 36.68 5.91 -15.43
N PRO A 94 37.69 6.08 -16.31
CA PRO A 94 37.82 5.24 -17.49
C PRO A 94 37.81 3.78 -17.05
N ILE A 95 36.97 2.98 -17.70
CA ILE A 95 36.99 1.53 -17.57
C ILE A 95 38.40 1.14 -18.02
N LEU A 96 39.25 0.79 -17.06
CA LEU A 96 40.51 0.13 -17.36
C LEU A 96 40.10 -1.23 -17.90
N ASP A 97 40.23 -1.41 -19.22
CA ASP A 97 40.23 -2.74 -19.81
C ASP A 97 41.40 -3.49 -19.17
N ASP A 98 41.10 -4.36 -18.19
CA ASP A 98 42.08 -5.26 -17.58
C ASP A 98 42.71 -6.09 -18.71
N PRO A 99 44.01 -5.91 -19.03
CA PRO A 99 44.63 -6.55 -20.18
C PRO A 99 45.07 -8.01 -19.91
N GLU A 100 44.42 -8.73 -18.99
CA GLU A 100 44.79 -10.13 -18.67
C GLU A 100 43.58 -11.05 -18.47
N ALA A 101 42.69 -11.08 -19.46
CA ALA A 101 41.76 -12.20 -19.63
C ALA A 101 41.75 -12.75 -21.07
N ASP A 102 42.90 -12.73 -21.75
CA ASP A 102 43.17 -13.66 -22.85
C ASP A 102 44.23 -14.64 -22.37
N GLY A 103 43.75 -15.80 -21.92
CA GLY A 103 44.61 -16.95 -21.71
C GLY A 103 45.08 -17.48 -23.06
N ASP A 104 46.39 -17.72 -23.19
CA ASP A 104 46.96 -18.60 -24.19
C ASP A 104 48.23 -19.24 -23.61
N GLY A 105 48.26 -20.59 -23.55
CA GLY A 105 49.45 -21.41 -23.32
C GLY A 105 49.48 -22.23 -22.04
#